data_AF-A0A1E3X9S8-F1
#
_entry.id   AF-A0A1E3X9S8-F1
#
_cell.length_a   1.000
_cell.length_b   1.000
_cell.length_c   1.000
_cell.angle_alpha   90.00
_cell.angle_beta   90.00
_cell.angle_gamma   90.00
#
_symmetry.space_group_name_H-M   'P 1'
#
loop_
_entity.id
_entity.type
_entity.pdbx_description
1 polymer ?
#
loop_
_entity_poly.entity_id
_entity_poly.type
_entity_poly.pdbx_seq_one_letter_code
_entity_poly.pdbx_strand_id
1 'polypeptide(L)'
;MIQKVFRLPLINGNGMVGIYTNYRGIPVIGISRYIEEMDWVVLAEKDVTEVFAPLVRLLNFTIIIGIVGITVLVTPAIFISRWIARPIKKLMAGTKRISGGDLEHSITVDKRNNELKELSESLNMMMNKLRESNKENSQLLLQVRKGRDEWQKTFDAITDIITIHDKDFNILMANKAFYKKFNINKDSFYQTTGAN
;
A
#
# COMPACT_ATOMS: atom_id res chain seq x y z
N MET A 1 57.18 -18.55 31.80
CA MET A 1 56.37 -19.49 30.99
C MET A 1 57.24 -20.25 29.99
N ILE A 2 58.10 -19.57 29.22
CA ILE A 2 59.04 -20.17 28.24
C ILE A 2 59.94 -21.26 28.83
N GLN A 3 60.46 -21.08 30.06
CA GLN A 3 61.30 -22.11 30.71
C GLN A 3 60.60 -23.47 30.90
N LYS A 4 59.26 -23.52 31.00
CA LYS A 4 58.52 -24.79 31.10
C LYS A 4 58.49 -25.55 29.77
N VAL A 5 58.47 -24.82 28.65
CA VAL A 5 58.43 -25.38 27.29
C VAL A 5 59.72 -26.15 26.96
N PHE A 6 60.85 -25.68 27.50
CA PHE A 6 62.15 -26.34 27.37
C PHE A 6 62.38 -27.44 28.41
N ARG A 7 61.88 -27.27 29.65
CA ARG A 7 62.10 -28.24 30.75
C ARG A 7 61.22 -29.47 30.70
N LEU A 8 59.95 -29.36 30.28
CA LEU A 8 59.01 -30.49 30.29
C LEU A 8 59.42 -31.67 29.38
N PRO A 9 59.90 -31.43 28.14
CA PRO A 9 60.35 -32.52 27.25
C PRO A 9 61.58 -33.25 27.77
N LEU A 10 62.46 -32.55 28.50
CA LEU A 10 63.70 -33.11 29.07
C LEU A 10 63.42 -34.05 30.27
N ILE A 11 62.33 -33.84 30.99
CA ILE A 11 62.01 -34.59 32.22
C ILE A 11 61.19 -35.84 31.92
N ASN A 12 60.25 -35.75 30.97
CA ASN A 12 59.25 -36.79 30.73
C ASN A 12 59.41 -37.53 29.40
N GLY A 13 60.38 -37.17 28.54
CA GLY A 13 60.54 -37.69 27.17
C GLY A 13 59.40 -37.32 26.20
N ASN A 14 58.24 -36.93 26.73
CA ASN A 14 57.09 -36.47 25.99
C ASN A 14 57.18 -34.95 25.74
N GLY A 15 57.07 -34.59 24.47
CA GLY A 15 56.97 -33.21 24.01
C GLY A 15 55.81 -32.42 24.63
N MET A 16 55.85 -31.09 24.55
CA MET A 16 54.75 -30.21 24.96
C MET A 16 53.97 -29.74 23.75
N VAL A 17 52.64 -29.61 23.87
CA VAL A 17 51.77 -28.90 22.93
C VAL A 17 50.95 -27.89 23.70
N GLY A 18 50.91 -26.63 23.25
CA GLY A 18 50.05 -25.64 23.89
C GLY A 18 50.22 -24.23 23.35
N ILE A 19 49.33 -23.34 23.83
CA ILE A 19 49.39 -21.91 23.55
C ILE A 19 50.12 -21.22 24.68
N TYR A 20 51.13 -20.41 24.37
CA TYR A 20 51.86 -19.61 25.35
C TYR A 20 52.45 -18.36 24.71
N THR A 21 52.95 -17.45 25.54
CA THR A 21 53.64 -16.24 25.09
C THR A 21 55.12 -16.54 24.87
N ASN A 22 55.62 -16.32 23.65
CA ASN A 22 57.04 -16.53 23.33
C ASN A 22 57.91 -15.37 23.85
N TYR A 23 59.22 -15.42 23.57
CA TYR A 23 60.19 -14.43 24.04
C TYR A 23 59.95 -13.02 23.49
N ARG A 24 59.16 -12.88 22.41
CA ARG A 24 58.77 -11.59 21.81
C ARG A 24 57.52 -10.99 22.45
N GLY A 25 56.91 -11.66 23.43
CA GLY A 25 55.63 -11.23 24.00
C GLY A 25 54.41 -11.58 23.12
N ILE A 26 54.58 -12.38 22.06
CA ILE A 26 53.51 -12.72 21.12
C ILE A 26 52.91 -14.08 21.50
N PRO A 27 51.57 -14.24 21.49
CA PRO A 27 50.93 -15.53 21.67
C PRO A 27 51.20 -16.45 20.48
N VAL A 28 51.82 -17.60 20.76
CA VAL A 28 52.14 -18.65 19.78
C VAL A 28 51.52 -19.98 20.18
N ILE A 29 51.28 -20.83 19.19
CA ILE A 29 51.07 -22.26 19.39
C ILE A 29 52.42 -22.92 19.20
N GLY A 30 52.90 -23.61 20.23
CA GLY A 30 54.20 -24.29 20.20
C GLY A 30 54.07 -25.79 20.40
N ILE A 31 54.92 -26.53 19.70
CA ILE A 31 55.16 -27.95 19.91
C ILE A 31 56.66 -28.16 20.15
N SER A 32 57.01 -28.83 21.24
CA SER A 32 58.39 -29.24 21.50
C SER A 32 58.56 -30.75 21.44
N ARG A 33 59.75 -31.22 21.09
CA ARG A 33 60.16 -32.62 21.20
C ARG A 33 61.64 -32.70 21.58
N TYR A 34 61.97 -33.64 22.46
CA TYR A 34 63.35 -33.96 22.80
C TYR A 34 63.89 -35.04 21.86
N ILE A 35 65.12 -34.87 21.37
CA ILE A 35 65.84 -35.82 20.52
C ILE A 35 67.02 -36.35 21.33
N GLU A 36 66.88 -37.57 21.85
CA GLU A 36 67.85 -38.21 22.75
C GLU A 36 69.26 -38.30 22.14
N GLU A 37 69.34 -38.61 20.84
CA GLU A 37 70.61 -38.84 20.14
C GLU A 37 71.50 -37.58 20.03
N MET A 38 70.89 -36.40 20.09
CA MET A 38 71.58 -35.12 19.97
C MET A 38 71.56 -34.29 21.27
N ASP A 39 70.90 -34.78 22.32
CA ASP A 39 70.63 -34.02 23.56
C ASP A 39 69.98 -32.64 23.28
N TRP A 40 69.09 -32.57 22.27
CA TRP A 40 68.46 -31.34 21.81
C TRP A 40 66.96 -31.32 22.03
N VAL A 41 66.41 -30.16 22.41
CA VAL A 41 64.97 -29.89 22.37
C VAL A 41 64.67 -29.05 21.13
N VAL A 42 63.93 -29.63 20.20
CA VAL A 42 63.43 -28.91 19.03
C VAL A 42 62.08 -28.30 19.39
N LEU A 43 61.95 -26.98 19.17
CA LEU A 43 60.74 -26.23 19.41
C LEU A 43 60.26 -25.59 18.11
N ALA A 44 59.04 -25.93 17.70
CA ALA A 44 58.36 -25.28 16.58
C ALA A 44 57.25 -24.38 17.13
N GLU A 45 57.28 -23.09 16.80
CA GLU A 45 56.27 -22.11 17.21
C GLU A 45 55.64 -21.46 15.99
N LYS A 46 54.34 -21.17 16.08
CA LYS A 46 53.64 -20.36 15.09
C LYS A 46 52.70 -19.36 15.77
N ASP A 47 52.70 -18.12 15.29
CA ASP A 47 51.85 -17.06 15.83
C ASP A 47 50.37 -17.46 15.75
N VAL A 48 49.66 -17.33 16.87
CA VAL A 48 48.23 -17.70 16.97
C VAL A 48 47.40 -16.97 15.91
N THR A 49 47.71 -15.69 15.66
CA THR A 49 47.02 -14.88 14.64
C THR A 49 47.17 -15.46 13.24
N GLU A 50 48.32 -16.03 12.89
CA GLU A 50 48.53 -16.65 11.58
C GLU A 50 47.83 -18.01 11.47
N VAL A 51 47.86 -18.81 12.56
CA VAL A 51 47.14 -20.10 12.62
C VAL A 51 45.63 -19.90 12.47
N PHE A 52 45.06 -18.89 13.13
CA PHE A 52 43.62 -18.59 13.08
C PHE A 52 43.21 -17.62 11.96
N ALA A 53 44.14 -17.02 11.23
CA ALA A 53 43.82 -16.09 10.13
C ALA A 53 42.84 -16.69 9.10
N PRO A 54 42.97 -17.95 8.65
CA PRO A 54 41.99 -18.57 7.76
C PRO A 54 40.59 -18.66 8.38
N LEU A 55 40.51 -19.00 9.67
CA LEU A 55 39.23 -19.10 10.39
C LEU A 55 38.54 -17.75 10.51
N VAL A 56 39.28 -16.69 10.86
CA VAL A 56 38.73 -15.33 10.94
C VAL A 56 38.26 -14.85 9.56
N ARG A 57 38.99 -15.17 8.48
CA ARG A 57 38.54 -14.86 7.11
C ARG A 57 37.23 -15.56 6.75
N LEU A 58 37.09 -16.85 7.10
CA LEU A 58 35.85 -17.60 6.88
C LEU A 58 34.69 -16.99 7.68
N LEU A 59 34.90 -16.68 8.96
CA LEU A 59 33.88 -16.03 9.80
C LEU A 59 33.40 -14.72 9.20
N ASN A 60 34.33 -13.85 8.80
CA ASN A 60 33.99 -12.56 8.16
C ASN A 60 33.21 -12.77 6.85
N PHE A 61 33.63 -13.74 6.03
CA PHE A 61 32.93 -14.07 4.79
C PHE A 61 31.49 -14.56 5.05
N THR A 62 31.31 -15.46 6.03
CA THR A 62 29.99 -15.94 6.45
C THR A 62 29.11 -14.82 6.99
N ILE A 63 29.66 -13.92 7.80
CA ILE A 63 28.92 -12.75 8.31
C ILE A 63 28.48 -11.84 7.18
N ILE A 64 29.37 -11.55 6.22
CA ILE A 64 29.05 -10.71 5.06
C ILE A 64 27.94 -11.36 4.23
N ILE A 65 28.03 -12.65 3.94
CA ILE A 65 26.97 -13.38 3.22
C ILE A 65 25.65 -13.32 3.99
N GLY A 66 25.67 -13.51 5.31
CA GLY A 66 24.47 -13.43 6.14
C GLY A 66 23.80 -12.06 6.06
N ILE A 67 24.59 -10.98 6.19
CA ILE A 67 24.09 -9.60 6.09
C ILE A 67 23.52 -9.32 4.70
N VAL A 68 24.24 -9.73 3.65
CA VAL A 68 23.78 -9.57 2.26
C VAL A 68 22.48 -10.35 2.04
N GLY A 69 22.40 -11.59 2.51
CA GLY A 69 21.19 -12.41 2.42
C GLY A 69 19.98 -11.77 3.09
N ILE A 70 20.13 -11.29 4.33
CA ILE A 70 19.07 -10.57 5.05
C ILE A 70 18.66 -9.31 4.29
N THR A 71 19.64 -8.55 3.80
CA THR A 71 19.39 -7.31 3.04
C THR A 71 18.59 -7.60 1.77
N VAL A 72 18.96 -8.65 1.02
CA VAL A 72 18.27 -9.07 -0.20
C VAL A 72 16.85 -9.56 0.08
N LEU A 73 16.58 -10.17 1.23
CA LEU A 73 15.23 -10.61 1.60
C LEU A 73 14.34 -9.44 2.06
N VAL A 74 14.88 -8.55 2.89
CA VAL A 74 14.09 -7.47 3.53
C VAL A 74 13.85 -6.30 2.58
N THR A 75 14.85 -5.94 1.77
CA THR A 75 14.78 -4.75 0.90
C THR A 75 13.62 -4.79 -0.10
N PRO A 76 13.39 -5.90 -0.84
CA PRO A 76 12.26 -6.00 -1.78
C PRO A 76 10.90 -5.90 -1.08
N ALA A 77 10.75 -6.52 0.10
CA ALA A 77 9.50 -6.46 0.85
C ALA A 77 9.15 -5.02 1.25
N ILE A 78 10.14 -4.25 1.73
CA ILE A 78 9.97 -2.83 2.04
C ILE A 78 9.67 -2.02 0.77
N PHE A 79 10.37 -2.32 -0.33
CA PHE A 79 10.17 -1.64 -1.61
C PHE A 79 8.76 -1.86 -2.16
N ILE A 80 8.31 -3.10 -2.30
CA ILE A 80 6.97 -3.46 -2.78
C ILE A 80 5.89 -2.83 -1.90
N SER A 81 6.05 -2.93 -0.57
CA SER A 81 5.09 -2.36 0.37
C SER A 81 4.93 -0.85 0.19
N ARG A 82 6.05 -0.12 0.08
CA ARG A 82 6.05 1.35 0.00
C ARG A 82 5.67 1.88 -1.38
N TRP A 83 6.11 1.23 -2.45
CA TRP A 83 6.00 1.76 -3.81
C TRP A 83 4.85 1.17 -4.62
N ILE A 84 4.33 0.00 -4.23
CA ILE A 84 3.25 -0.66 -4.95
C ILE A 84 2.01 -0.76 -4.05
N ALA A 85 2.12 -1.48 -2.93
CA ALA A 85 0.96 -1.82 -2.11
C ALA A 85 0.28 -0.59 -1.49
N ARG A 86 1.06 0.36 -0.94
CA ARG A 86 0.52 1.59 -0.35
C ARG A 86 -0.20 2.49 -1.39
N PRO A 87 0.40 2.84 -2.54
CA PRO A 87 -0.29 3.52 -3.63
C PRO A 87 -1.57 2.85 -4.10
N ILE A 88 -1.56 1.53 -4.30
CA ILE A 88 -2.76 0.77 -4.72
C ILE A 88 -3.87 0.88 -3.67
N LYS A 89 -3.52 0.77 -2.37
CA LYS A 89 -4.51 0.97 -1.29
C LYS A 89 -5.10 2.39 -1.28
N LYS A 90 -4.31 3.42 -1.60
CA LYS A 90 -4.81 4.80 -1.73
C LYS A 90 -5.78 4.94 -2.89
N LEU A 91 -5.45 4.38 -4.06
CA LEU A 91 -6.32 4.36 -5.23
C LEU A 91 -7.65 3.66 -4.92
N MET A 92 -7.58 2.47 -4.33
CA MET A 92 -8.77 1.70 -3.93
C MET A 92 -9.66 2.45 -2.93
N ALA A 93 -9.05 3.12 -1.94
CA ALA A 93 -9.79 3.95 -0.99
C ALA A 93 -10.48 5.13 -1.67
N GLY A 94 -9.82 5.78 -2.63
CA GLY A 94 -10.43 6.85 -3.42
C GLY A 94 -11.57 6.34 -4.31
N THR A 95 -11.41 5.20 -4.99
CA THR A 95 -12.50 4.57 -5.76
C THR A 95 -13.72 4.28 -4.88
N LYS A 96 -13.50 3.78 -3.65
CA LYS A 96 -14.60 3.51 -2.71
C LYS A 96 -15.35 4.79 -2.31
N ARG A 97 -14.65 5.91 -2.14
CA ARG A 97 -15.28 7.21 -1.86
C ARG A 97 -16.12 7.71 -3.02
N ILE A 98 -15.61 7.56 -4.25
CA ILE A 98 -16.34 7.88 -5.48
C ILE A 98 -17.64 7.08 -5.57
N SER A 99 -17.59 5.77 -5.29
CA SER A 99 -18.81 4.94 -5.27
C SER A 99 -19.82 5.34 -4.19
N GLY A 100 -19.37 6.04 -3.14
CA GLY A 100 -20.22 6.61 -2.10
C GLY A 100 -20.78 8.00 -2.42
N GLY A 101 -20.47 8.56 -3.59
CA GLY A 101 -20.94 9.88 -4.02
C GLY A 101 -20.02 11.06 -3.68
N ASP A 102 -18.85 10.81 -3.09
CA ASP A 102 -17.85 11.85 -2.78
C ASP A 102 -16.90 12.04 -3.97
N LEU A 103 -17.16 13.08 -4.77
CA LEU A 103 -16.42 13.42 -6.00
C LEU A 103 -15.52 14.66 -5.84
N GLU A 104 -15.43 15.24 -4.64
CA GLU A 104 -14.64 16.45 -4.40
C GLU A 104 -13.16 16.15 -4.11
N HIS A 105 -12.82 14.88 -3.88
CA HIS A 105 -11.48 14.47 -3.49
C HIS A 105 -10.63 14.08 -4.71
N SER A 106 -9.44 14.69 -4.86
CA SER A 106 -8.47 14.25 -5.87
C SER A 106 -7.60 13.12 -5.34
N ILE A 107 -7.43 12.06 -6.14
CA ILE A 107 -6.45 11.03 -5.81
C ILE A 107 -5.09 11.48 -6.32
N THR A 108 -4.11 11.56 -5.41
CA THR A 108 -2.72 11.87 -5.74
C THR A 108 -1.82 10.71 -5.35
N VAL A 109 -1.07 10.21 -6.31
CA VAL A 109 -0.09 9.13 -6.14
C VAL A 109 1.31 9.68 -6.42
N ASP A 110 2.33 9.12 -5.77
CA ASP A 110 3.72 9.56 -5.94
C ASP A 110 4.19 9.40 -7.40
N LYS A 111 4.91 10.41 -7.89
CA LYS A 111 5.35 10.58 -9.30
C LYS A 111 6.31 9.50 -9.83
N ARG A 112 6.72 8.54 -9.00
CA ARG A 112 7.80 7.60 -9.32
C ARG A 112 7.38 6.42 -10.18
N ASN A 113 6.08 6.07 -10.19
CA ASN A 113 5.56 4.96 -11.00
C ASN A 113 4.63 5.52 -12.07
N ASN A 114 5.00 5.35 -13.34
CA ASN A 114 4.28 5.97 -14.45
C ASN A 114 2.87 5.38 -14.61
N GLU A 115 2.73 4.06 -14.48
CA GLU A 115 1.46 3.34 -14.64
C GLU A 115 0.46 3.69 -13.53
N LEU A 116 0.91 3.79 -12.28
CA LEU A 116 0.04 4.18 -11.16
C LEU A 116 -0.37 5.66 -11.24
N LYS A 117 0.51 6.51 -11.77
CA LYS A 117 0.20 7.91 -12.04
C LYS A 117 -0.86 8.03 -13.13
N GLU A 118 -0.67 7.36 -14.26
CA GLU A 118 -1.62 7.33 -15.36
C GLU A 118 -3.00 6.82 -14.91
N LEU A 119 -3.02 5.77 -14.08
CA LEU A 119 -4.26 5.27 -13.49
C LEU A 119 -4.93 6.31 -12.57
N SER A 120 -4.14 7.00 -11.73
CA SER A 120 -4.65 8.07 -10.87
C SER A 120 -5.24 9.22 -11.68
N GLU A 121 -4.57 9.62 -12.77
CA GLU A 121 -5.02 10.68 -13.67
C GLU A 121 -6.30 10.28 -14.39
N SER A 122 -6.38 9.06 -14.91
CA SER A 122 -7.59 8.52 -15.55
C SER A 122 -8.78 8.50 -14.60
N LEU A 123 -8.55 8.12 -13.35
CA LEU A 123 -9.59 8.09 -12.33
C LEU A 123 -10.05 9.51 -11.94
N ASN A 124 -9.12 10.46 -11.83
CA ASN A 124 -9.46 11.88 -11.64
C ASN A 124 -10.27 12.44 -12.82
N MET A 125 -9.93 12.08 -14.06
CA MET A 125 -10.72 12.47 -15.24
C MET A 125 -12.15 11.90 -15.17
N MET A 126 -12.30 10.64 -14.75
CA MET A 126 -13.61 10.02 -14.55
C MET A 126 -14.44 10.76 -13.48
N MET A 127 -13.83 11.12 -12.34
CA MET A 127 -14.51 11.92 -11.31
C MET A 127 -15.01 13.27 -11.84
N ASN A 128 -14.17 13.96 -12.61
CA ASN A 128 -14.54 15.24 -13.20
C ASN A 128 -15.73 15.10 -14.16
N LYS A 129 -15.72 14.09 -15.03
CA LYS A 129 -16.86 13.80 -15.94
C LYS A 129 -18.14 13.47 -15.18
N LEU A 130 -18.05 12.69 -14.10
CA LEU A 130 -19.22 12.35 -13.29
C LEU A 130 -19.79 13.58 -12.58
N ARG A 131 -18.93 14.47 -12.07
CA ARG A 131 -19.33 15.74 -11.45
C ARG A 131 -20.02 16.66 -12.45
N GLU A 132 -19.48 16.76 -13.67
CA GLU A 132 -20.07 17.54 -14.76
C GLU A 132 -21.45 16.99 -15.14
N SER A 133 -21.57 15.68 -15.36
CA SER A 133 -22.85 15.04 -15.68
C SER A 133 -23.91 15.22 -14.58
N ASN A 134 -23.53 15.14 -13.31
CA ASN A 134 -24.45 15.41 -12.19
C ASN A 134 -24.94 16.87 -12.16
N LYS A 135 -24.05 17.81 -12.49
CA LYS A 135 -24.41 19.23 -12.58
C LYS A 135 -25.37 19.48 -13.74
N GLU A 136 -25.11 18.90 -14.91
CA GLU A 136 -25.98 18.99 -16.09
C GLU A 136 -27.36 18.38 -15.80
N ASN A 137 -27.42 17.19 -15.20
CA ASN A 137 -28.69 16.56 -14.81
C ASN A 137 -29.49 17.44 -13.85
N SER A 138 -28.82 18.04 -12.85
CA SER A 138 -29.47 18.96 -11.90
C SER A 138 -30.03 20.21 -12.59
N GLN A 139 -29.33 20.73 -13.60
CA GLN A 139 -29.79 21.87 -14.40
C GLN A 139 -30.97 21.49 -15.29
N LEU A 140 -30.92 20.33 -15.95
CA LEU A 140 -32.01 19.81 -16.77
C LEU A 140 -33.29 19.61 -15.93
N LEU A 141 -33.16 19.01 -14.74
CA LEU A 141 -34.27 18.85 -13.81
C LEU A 141 -34.88 20.20 -13.41
N LEU A 142 -34.05 21.22 -13.19
CA LEU A 142 -34.54 22.58 -12.91
C LEU A 142 -35.30 23.17 -14.10
N GLN A 143 -34.82 22.98 -15.33
CA GLN A 143 -35.49 23.44 -16.55
C GLN A 143 -36.84 22.75 -16.75
N VAL A 144 -36.88 21.42 -16.60
CA VAL A 144 -38.12 20.63 -16.66
C VAL A 144 -39.13 21.12 -15.62
N ARG A 145 -38.67 21.36 -14.38
CA ARG A 145 -39.54 21.87 -13.31
C ARG A 145 -40.09 23.25 -13.63
N LYS A 146 -39.25 24.18 -14.09
CA LYS A 146 -39.69 25.54 -14.50
C LYS A 146 -40.71 25.49 -15.63
N GLY A 147 -40.44 24.70 -16.67
CA GLY A 147 -41.36 24.54 -17.78
C GLY A 147 -42.70 23.96 -17.34
N ARG A 148 -42.69 22.96 -16.45
CA ARG A 148 -43.91 22.39 -15.86
C ARG A 148 -44.71 23.44 -15.06
N ASP A 149 -44.04 24.21 -14.21
CA ASP A 149 -44.69 25.24 -13.39
C ASP A 149 -45.31 26.35 -14.25
N GLU A 150 -44.61 26.77 -15.31
CA GLU A 150 -45.08 27.79 -16.25
C GLU A 150 -46.27 27.28 -17.07
N TRP A 151 -46.18 26.05 -17.58
CA TRP A 151 -47.28 25.40 -18.28
C TRP A 151 -48.52 25.28 -17.41
N GLN A 152 -48.37 24.86 -16.14
CA GLN A 152 -49.48 24.72 -15.23
C GLN A 152 -50.12 26.08 -14.89
N LYS A 153 -49.32 27.14 -14.69
CA LYS A 153 -49.84 28.50 -14.51
C LYS A 153 -50.60 28.98 -15.73
N THR A 154 -50.09 28.72 -16.93
CA THR A 154 -50.73 29.13 -18.18
C THR A 154 -52.04 28.39 -18.38
N PHE A 155 -52.04 27.08 -18.17
CA PHE A 155 -53.22 26.21 -18.26
C PHE A 155 -54.30 26.61 -17.25
N ASP A 156 -53.92 26.92 -16.00
CA ASP A 156 -54.83 27.36 -14.95
C ASP A 156 -55.32 28.81 -15.11
N ALA A 157 -54.63 29.65 -15.89
CA ALA A 157 -55.02 31.03 -16.16
C ALA A 157 -56.12 31.16 -17.22
N ILE A 158 -56.34 30.13 -18.04
CA ILE A 158 -57.38 30.12 -19.07
C ILE A 158 -58.77 30.07 -18.40
N THR A 159 -59.64 31.01 -18.77
CA THR A 159 -60.99 31.14 -18.20
C THR A 159 -61.95 30.05 -18.71
N ASP A 160 -61.71 29.53 -19.91
CA ASP A 160 -62.48 28.44 -20.49
C ASP A 160 -62.17 27.11 -19.79
N ILE A 161 -63.16 26.23 -19.71
CA ILE A 161 -62.99 24.90 -19.12
C ILE A 161 -62.19 24.04 -20.09
N ILE A 162 -61.04 23.55 -19.63
CA ILE A 162 -60.20 22.62 -20.39
C ILE A 162 -59.95 21.37 -19.57
N THR A 163 -60.21 20.21 -20.16
CA THR A 163 -59.93 18.88 -19.61
C THR A 163 -59.14 18.04 -20.60
N ILE A 164 -58.18 17.27 -20.09
CA ILE A 164 -57.38 16.31 -20.85
C ILE A 164 -57.83 14.92 -20.42
N HIS A 165 -58.09 14.06 -21.40
CA HIS A 165 -58.62 12.71 -21.18
C HIS A 165 -57.66 11.65 -21.72
N ASP A 166 -57.72 10.44 -21.16
CA ASP A 166 -57.10 9.25 -21.75
C ASP A 166 -57.99 8.65 -22.87
N LYS A 167 -57.63 7.46 -23.35
CA LYS A 167 -58.38 6.75 -24.42
C LYS A 167 -59.74 6.24 -23.96
N ASP A 168 -59.94 6.10 -22.65
CA ASP A 168 -61.17 5.58 -22.02
C ASP A 168 -62.05 6.73 -21.51
N PHE A 169 -61.77 7.96 -21.95
CA PHE A 169 -62.45 9.20 -21.57
C PHE A 169 -62.33 9.59 -20.08
N ASN A 170 -61.42 8.98 -19.33
CA ASN A 170 -61.15 9.41 -17.95
C ASN A 170 -60.41 10.75 -17.97
N ILE A 171 -60.81 11.68 -17.10
CA ILE A 171 -60.14 12.97 -16.97
C ILE A 171 -58.78 12.75 -16.29
N LEU A 172 -57.71 12.83 -17.07
CA LEU A 172 -56.33 12.86 -16.60
C LEU A 172 -55.98 14.20 -15.99
N MET A 173 -56.56 15.28 -16.53
CA MET A 173 -56.26 16.62 -16.05
C MET A 173 -57.37 17.63 -16.31
N ALA A 174 -57.54 18.62 -15.42
CA ALA A 174 -58.48 19.71 -15.61
C ALA A 174 -57.90 21.04 -15.10
N ASN A 175 -58.25 22.16 -15.74
CA ASN A 175 -57.76 23.48 -15.35
C ASN A 175 -58.58 24.08 -14.20
N LYS A 176 -58.07 25.16 -13.59
CA LYS A 176 -58.76 25.87 -12.50
C LYS A 176 -60.21 26.29 -12.82
N ALA A 177 -60.51 26.65 -14.08
CA ALA A 177 -61.86 27.02 -14.50
C ALA A 177 -62.86 25.85 -14.36
N PHE A 178 -62.47 24.62 -14.70
CA PHE A 178 -63.27 23.42 -14.48
C PHE A 178 -63.70 23.28 -13.01
N TYR A 179 -62.72 23.26 -12.10
CA TYR A 179 -62.98 23.08 -10.68
C TYR A 179 -63.88 24.18 -10.12
N LYS A 180 -63.67 25.43 -10.54
CA LYS A 180 -64.49 26.57 -10.12
C LYS A 180 -65.92 26.47 -10.64
N LYS A 181 -66.12 26.04 -11.90
CA LYS A 181 -67.46 25.93 -12.49
C LYS A 181 -68.29 24.83 -11.84
N PHE A 182 -67.68 23.68 -11.60
CA PHE A 182 -68.37 22.51 -11.04
C PHE A 182 -68.34 22.45 -9.51
N ASN A 183 -67.71 23.42 -8.85
CA ASN A 183 -67.54 23.49 -7.39
C ASN A 183 -66.90 22.21 -6.81
N ILE A 184 -65.92 21.65 -7.54
CA ILE A 184 -65.21 20.42 -7.18
C ILE A 184 -63.86 20.79 -6.57
N ASN A 185 -63.49 20.15 -5.45
CA ASN A 185 -62.15 20.30 -4.88
C ASN A 185 -61.14 19.48 -5.72
N LYS A 186 -60.08 20.15 -6.17
CA LYS A 186 -59.00 19.58 -6.99
C LYS A 186 -58.33 18.38 -6.31
N ASP A 187 -58.07 18.46 -5.01
CA ASP A 187 -57.32 17.43 -4.28
C ASP A 187 -58.14 16.15 -4.08
N SER A 188 -59.46 16.26 -3.93
CA SER A 188 -60.36 15.10 -3.82
C SER A 188 -60.65 14.45 -5.18
N PHE A 189 -60.62 15.22 -6.27
CA PHE A 189 -60.98 14.74 -7.60
C PHE A 189 -60.01 13.66 -8.12
N TYR A 190 -58.70 13.87 -7.94
CA TYR A 190 -57.68 12.93 -8.42
C TYR A 190 -57.50 11.70 -7.52
N GLN A 191 -57.95 11.73 -6.27
CA GLN A 191 -57.91 10.56 -5.39
C GLN A 191 -58.96 9.51 -5.80
N THR A 192 -60.08 9.94 -6.39
CA THR A 192 -61.14 9.05 -6.89
C THR A 192 -60.89 8.47 -8.28
N THR A 193 -60.04 9.11 -9.11
CA THR A 193 -59.70 8.65 -10.47
C THR A 193 -58.33 7.96 -10.57
N GLY A 194 -57.54 7.93 -9.49
CA GLY A 194 -56.17 7.37 -9.46
C GLY A 194 -56.02 5.98 -8.86
N ALA A 195 -57.11 5.25 -8.58
CA ALA A 195 -57.07 3.87 -8.09
C ALA A 195 -57.37 2.88 -9.23
N ASN A 196 -56.38 2.63 -10.08
CA ASN A 196 -56.13 1.37 -10.80
C ASN A 196 -54.80 1.44 -11.55
#